data_AF-A0A0D1DYP1-F1
#
_entry.id   AF-A0A0D1DYP1-F1
#
_cell.length_a   1.000
_cell.length_b   1.000
_cell.length_c   1.000
_cell.angle_alpha   90.00
_cell.angle_beta   90.00
_cell.angle_gamma   90.00
#
_symmetry.space_group_name_H-M   'P 1'
#
loop_
_entity.id
_entity.type
_entity.pdbx_description
1 polymer ?
#
loop_
_entity_poly.entity_id
_entity_poly.type
_entity_poly.pdbx_seq_one_letter_code
_entity_poly.pdbx_strand_id
1 'polypeptide(L)'
;MILIQFRCFALLLALVSFVLGLAPSLPPVQVPKSVAEGEDAIQQLWYEASSGRFSNVLAEPYQHLQKAWEHFLVQDGEGIVEAYYSDPSRRKMYNNNYFGRTRFLSAVRLINRKPYEFNALHFKMKRQMALTLVKAFADQQYAIMRTKGRNLAHQSAIGKSIQQPHDWTEIDLFARGPQDTATDKSDIESDGRDKSAVSEAERQEWGRQLSLGRDSSTIGGSS
;
A
#
# COMPACT_ATOMS: atom_id res chain seq x y z
N MET A 1 -4.45 68.61 5.27
CA MET A 1 -4.39 67.78 4.05
C MET A 1 -3.64 66.46 4.23
N ILE A 2 -2.49 66.42 4.92
CA ILE A 2 -1.67 65.20 5.10
C ILE A 2 -2.37 64.09 5.93
N LEU A 3 -3.18 64.45 6.93
CA LEU A 3 -3.94 63.50 7.77
C LEU A 3 -5.05 62.73 7.03
N ILE A 4 -5.58 63.28 5.92
CA ILE A 4 -6.63 62.64 5.12
C ILE A 4 -6.02 61.56 4.22
N GLN A 5 -4.81 61.79 3.70
CA GLN A 5 -4.07 60.84 2.87
C GLN A 5 -3.70 59.55 3.64
N PHE A 6 -3.27 59.69 4.90
CA PHE A 6 -2.93 58.54 5.76
C PHE A 6 -4.14 57.65 6.09
N ARG A 7 -5.33 58.24 6.27
CA ARG A 7 -6.56 57.49 6.58
C ARG A 7 -7.08 56.69 5.38
N CYS A 8 -6.98 57.26 4.18
CA CYS A 8 -7.32 56.53 2.95
C CYS A 8 -6.34 55.37 2.69
N PHE A 9 -5.04 55.58 2.94
CA PHE A 9 -4.03 54.53 2.76
C PHE A 9 -4.20 53.36 3.75
N ALA A 10 -4.52 53.66 5.02
CA ALA A 10 -4.81 52.64 6.03
C ALA A 10 -6.09 51.83 5.70
N LEU A 11 -7.13 52.48 5.20
CA LEU A 11 -8.35 51.80 4.75
C LEU A 11 -8.11 50.93 3.52
N LEU A 12 -7.28 51.38 2.58
CA LEU A 12 -6.89 50.58 1.40
C LEU A 12 -6.08 49.33 1.80
N LEU A 13 -5.14 49.46 2.73
CA LEU A 13 -4.39 48.33 3.28
C LEU A 13 -5.27 47.34 4.05
N ALA A 14 -6.24 47.83 4.82
CA ALA A 14 -7.22 46.98 5.51
C ALA A 14 -8.11 46.22 4.52
N LEU A 15 -8.52 46.86 3.41
CA LEU A 15 -9.34 46.25 2.38
C LEU A 15 -8.56 45.19 1.57
N VAL A 16 -7.28 45.45 1.25
CA VAL A 16 -6.40 44.45 0.61
C VAL A 16 -6.17 43.24 1.52
N SER A 17 -6.02 43.46 2.83
CA SER A 17 -5.85 42.38 3.82
C SER A 17 -7.13 41.53 3.96
N PHE A 18 -8.32 42.15 3.85
CA PHE A 18 -9.59 41.44 3.90
C PHE A 18 -9.87 40.61 2.63
N VAL A 19 -9.46 41.11 1.45
CA VAL A 19 -9.61 40.38 0.18
C VAL A 19 -8.62 39.21 0.05
N LEU A 20 -7.43 39.29 0.66
CA LEU A 20 -6.48 38.16 0.69
C LEU A 20 -6.84 37.07 1.73
N GLY A 21 -7.68 37.38 2.72
CA GLY A 21 -8.00 36.47 3.83
C GLY A 21 -9.13 35.46 3.55
N LEU A 22 -9.85 35.59 2.44
CA LEU A 22 -11.02 34.77 2.11
C LEU A 22 -10.80 33.82 0.92
N ALA A 23 -9.55 33.43 0.65
CA ALA A 23 -9.32 32.31 -0.24
C ALA A 23 -9.87 31.05 0.43
N PRO A 24 -10.82 30.31 -0.20
CA PRO A 24 -11.30 29.06 0.35
C PRO A 24 -10.14 28.06 0.41
N SER A 25 -9.57 27.88 1.61
CA SER A 25 -8.49 26.92 1.82
C SER A 25 -9.07 25.52 2.01
N LEU A 26 -8.50 24.55 1.31
CA LEU A 26 -8.82 23.13 1.52
C LEU A 26 -8.43 22.77 2.96
N PRO A 27 -9.26 22.02 3.70
CA PRO A 27 -8.86 21.56 5.03
C PRO A 27 -7.60 20.70 4.92
N PRO A 28 -6.63 20.86 5.85
CA PRO A 28 -5.35 20.16 5.79
C PRO A 28 -5.57 18.65 5.77
N VAL A 29 -4.98 17.97 4.79
CA VAL A 29 -5.00 16.50 4.70
C VAL A 29 -3.73 15.98 5.36
N GLN A 30 -3.90 15.17 6.42
CA GLN A 30 -2.77 14.54 7.10
C GLN A 30 -2.06 13.58 6.13
N VAL A 31 -0.75 13.74 5.97
CA VAL A 31 0.07 12.89 5.09
C VAL A 31 0.36 11.56 5.82
N PRO A 32 -0.04 10.40 5.28
CA PRO A 32 0.26 9.11 5.87
C PRO A 32 1.77 8.84 5.90
N LYS A 33 2.23 8.07 6.90
CA LYS A 33 3.64 7.69 7.03
C LYS A 33 4.22 7.04 5.76
N SER A 34 3.46 6.15 5.12
CA SER A 34 3.86 5.49 3.86
C SER A 34 4.06 6.44 2.70
N VAL A 35 3.33 7.56 2.68
CA VAL A 35 3.51 8.63 1.69
C VAL A 35 4.69 9.52 2.06
N ALA A 36 4.79 9.91 3.34
CA ALA A 36 5.85 10.78 3.83
C ALA A 36 7.25 10.16 3.73
N GLU A 37 7.35 8.84 3.96
CA GLU A 37 8.60 8.07 3.80
C GLU A 37 8.73 7.45 2.39
N GLY A 38 7.76 7.68 1.51
CA GLY A 38 7.77 7.21 0.13
C GLY A 38 8.64 8.07 -0.78
N GLU A 39 8.93 7.56 -1.98
CA GLU A 39 9.63 8.31 -3.02
C GLU A 39 8.89 9.60 -3.40
N ASP A 40 9.63 10.59 -3.91
CA ASP A 40 9.10 11.90 -4.32
C ASP A 40 7.89 11.78 -5.27
N ALA A 41 7.88 10.77 -6.14
CA ALA A 41 6.76 10.46 -7.03
C ALA A 41 5.44 10.18 -6.27
N ILE A 42 5.52 9.47 -5.13
CA ILE A 42 4.36 9.13 -4.29
C ILE A 42 3.85 10.38 -3.57
N GLN A 43 4.77 11.22 -3.09
CA GLN A 43 4.42 12.49 -2.46
C GLN A 43 3.75 13.44 -3.48
N GLN A 44 4.26 13.48 -4.70
CA GLN A 44 3.67 14.25 -5.80
C GLN A 44 2.26 13.74 -6.14
N LEU A 45 2.08 12.42 -6.27
CA LEU A 45 0.75 11.82 -6.48
C LEU A 45 -0.23 12.19 -5.36
N TRP A 46 0.25 12.22 -4.11
CA TRP A 46 -0.57 12.62 -2.97
C TRP A 46 -0.98 14.09 -3.05
N TYR A 47 -0.05 14.97 -3.41
CA TYR A 47 -0.32 16.38 -3.62
C TYR A 47 -1.34 16.59 -4.74
N GLU A 48 -1.16 15.95 -5.90
CA GLU A 48 -2.13 15.99 -7.01
C GLU A 48 -3.52 15.50 -6.56
N ALA A 49 -3.59 14.35 -5.89
CA ALA A 49 -4.84 13.79 -5.40
C ALA A 49 -5.54 14.73 -4.40
N SER A 50 -4.76 15.37 -3.52
CA SER A 50 -5.27 16.32 -2.52
C SER A 50 -5.79 17.62 -3.15
N SER A 51 -5.20 18.05 -4.27
CA SER A 51 -5.54 19.27 -5.00
C SER A 51 -6.65 19.07 -6.04
N GLY A 52 -7.00 17.82 -6.36
CA GLY A 52 -8.13 17.49 -7.22
C GLY A 52 -7.75 16.91 -8.58
N ARG A 53 -6.57 16.34 -8.69
CA ARG A 53 -6.07 15.71 -9.91
C ARG A 53 -5.63 14.28 -9.63
N PHE A 54 -6.07 13.34 -10.46
CA PHE A 54 -5.65 11.95 -10.38
C PHE A 54 -4.98 11.55 -11.71
N SER A 55 -3.69 11.24 -11.65
CA SER A 55 -2.86 10.91 -12.82
C SER A 55 -2.55 9.41 -12.83
N ASN A 56 -2.95 8.70 -13.89
CA ASN A 56 -2.54 7.31 -14.14
C ASN A 56 -1.25 7.21 -14.98
N VAL A 57 -0.78 8.34 -15.49
CA VAL A 57 0.53 8.49 -16.13
C VAL A 57 1.35 9.47 -15.32
N LEU A 58 2.51 9.04 -14.86
CA LEU A 58 3.43 9.83 -14.06
C LEU A 58 4.21 10.82 -14.95
N ALA A 59 4.68 11.91 -14.36
CA ALA A 59 5.57 12.85 -15.04
C ALA A 59 6.89 12.16 -15.41
N GLU A 60 7.60 12.71 -16.41
CA GLU A 60 8.87 12.18 -16.92
C GLU A 60 9.89 11.81 -15.83
N PRO A 61 10.19 12.66 -14.81
CA PRO A 61 11.16 12.31 -13.77
C PRO A 61 10.77 11.12 -12.88
N TYR A 62 9.53 10.64 -12.98
CA TYR A 62 8.99 9.54 -12.17
C TYR A 62 8.65 8.29 -13.00
N GLN A 63 9.10 8.24 -14.26
CA GLN A 63 8.79 7.12 -15.17
C GLN A 63 9.34 5.77 -14.70
N HIS A 64 10.39 5.76 -13.86
CA HIS A 64 10.88 4.53 -13.24
C HIS A 64 9.81 3.82 -12.39
N LEU A 65 8.85 4.58 -11.86
CA LEU A 65 7.75 4.08 -11.05
C LEU A 65 6.48 3.78 -11.87
N GLN A 66 6.42 4.22 -13.14
CA GLN A 66 5.23 4.09 -14.01
C GLN A 66 4.74 2.64 -14.10
N LYS A 67 5.66 1.69 -14.31
CA LYS A 67 5.30 0.27 -14.43
C LYS A 67 4.69 -0.29 -13.15
N ALA A 68 5.24 0.07 -11.98
CA ALA A 68 4.71 -0.34 -10.69
C ALA A 68 3.34 0.28 -10.42
N TRP A 69 3.18 1.56 -10.79
CA TRP A 69 1.92 2.28 -10.67
C TRP A 69 0.82 1.69 -11.56
N GLU A 70 1.09 1.47 -12.85
CA GLU A 70 0.14 0.84 -13.77
C GLU A 70 -0.24 -0.57 -13.30
N HIS A 71 0.74 -1.36 -12.84
CA HIS A 71 0.47 -2.69 -12.33
C HIS A 71 -0.47 -2.65 -11.11
N PHE A 72 -0.21 -1.77 -10.14
CA PHE A 72 -1.09 -1.57 -8.99
C PHE A 72 -2.50 -1.14 -9.42
N LEU A 73 -2.61 -0.18 -10.34
CA LEU A 73 -3.90 0.33 -10.79
C LEU A 73 -4.78 -0.76 -11.42
N VAL A 74 -4.17 -1.59 -12.26
CA VAL A 74 -4.88 -2.69 -12.94
C VAL A 74 -5.19 -3.83 -11.97
N GLN A 75 -4.26 -4.18 -11.08
CA GLN A 75 -4.37 -5.32 -10.18
C GLN A 75 -5.32 -5.05 -9.01
N ASP A 76 -5.13 -3.92 -8.33
CA ASP A 76 -5.80 -3.62 -7.06
C ASP A 76 -6.75 -2.41 -7.18
N GLY A 77 -6.44 -1.47 -8.08
CA GLY A 77 -7.13 -0.18 -8.20
C GLY A 77 -8.62 -0.32 -8.49
N GLU A 78 -9.02 -1.26 -9.34
CA GLU A 78 -10.44 -1.52 -9.63
C GLU A 78 -11.21 -1.98 -8.39
N GLY A 79 -10.68 -2.96 -7.66
CA GLY A 79 -11.32 -3.47 -6.45
C GLY A 79 -11.48 -2.39 -5.38
N ILE A 80 -10.46 -1.53 -5.22
CA ILE A 80 -10.50 -0.40 -4.28
C ILE A 80 -11.59 0.61 -4.68
N VAL A 81 -11.70 0.96 -5.97
CA VAL A 81 -12.75 1.88 -6.46
C VAL A 81 -14.13 1.28 -6.24
N GLU A 82 -14.34 0.01 -6.59
CA GLU A 82 -15.64 -0.65 -6.42
C GLU A 82 -16.06 -0.74 -4.96
N ALA A 83 -15.15 -1.15 -4.07
CA ALA A 83 -15.41 -1.21 -2.63
C ALA A 83 -15.77 0.18 -2.07
N TYR A 84 -15.05 1.22 -2.49
CA TYR A 84 -15.27 2.59 -2.02
C TYR A 84 -16.67 3.13 -2.38
N TYR A 85 -17.14 2.88 -3.60
CA TYR A 85 -18.45 3.37 -4.06
C TYR A 85 -19.62 2.45 -3.70
N SER A 86 -19.35 1.19 -3.34
CA SER A 86 -20.38 0.24 -2.95
C SER A 86 -20.76 0.33 -1.46
N ASP A 87 -19.96 1.02 -0.65
CA ASP A 87 -20.18 1.22 0.79
C ASP A 87 -21.57 1.87 1.08
N PRO A 88 -22.50 1.13 1.74
CA PRO A 88 -23.85 1.62 2.04
C PRO A 88 -23.86 2.88 2.92
N SER A 89 -22.85 3.07 3.77
CA SER A 89 -22.74 4.24 4.65
C SER A 89 -22.55 5.53 3.84
N ARG A 90 -21.87 5.43 2.69
CA ARG A 90 -21.57 6.55 1.79
C ARG A 90 -22.69 6.76 0.77
N ARG A 91 -23.41 5.69 0.42
CA ARG A 91 -24.54 5.72 -0.53
C ARG A 91 -25.66 6.66 -0.06
N LYS A 92 -25.97 6.66 1.25
CA LYS A 92 -27.02 7.53 1.84
C LYS A 92 -26.65 9.01 1.86
N MET A 93 -25.36 9.35 1.94
CA MET A 93 -24.92 10.75 2.08
C MET A 93 -25.02 11.56 0.78
N TYR A 94 -25.08 10.93 -0.40
CA TYR A 94 -24.91 11.62 -1.68
C TYR A 94 -25.77 11.04 -2.80
N ASN A 95 -27.08 10.91 -2.54
CA ASN A 95 -28.09 10.22 -3.37
C ASN A 95 -28.23 10.74 -4.83
N ASN A 96 -27.56 11.83 -5.22
CA ASN A 96 -27.57 12.32 -6.60
C ASN A 96 -26.26 12.18 -7.38
N ASN A 97 -25.15 11.72 -6.77
CA ASN A 97 -23.83 11.88 -7.38
C ASN A 97 -22.96 10.61 -7.43
N TYR A 98 -23.29 9.67 -8.31
CA TYR A 98 -22.34 8.66 -8.83
C TYR A 98 -21.18 9.25 -9.67
N PHE A 99 -20.94 10.57 -9.63
CA PHE A 99 -20.17 11.35 -10.61
C PHE A 99 -18.63 11.18 -10.61
N GLY A 100 -18.11 10.16 -9.95
CA GLY A 100 -16.67 9.84 -9.96
C GLY A 100 -16.35 8.41 -10.39
N ARG A 101 -17.21 7.44 -10.06
CA ARG A 101 -16.91 6.00 -10.19
C ARG A 101 -16.46 5.63 -11.60
N THR A 102 -17.25 5.95 -12.63
CA THR A 102 -16.92 5.60 -14.02
C THR A 102 -15.59 6.22 -14.48
N ARG A 103 -15.28 7.44 -14.04
CA ARG A 103 -14.02 8.12 -14.39
C ARG A 103 -12.82 7.49 -13.70
N PHE A 104 -12.94 7.16 -12.40
CA PHE A 104 -11.90 6.42 -11.69
C PHE A 104 -11.70 5.01 -12.27
N LEU A 105 -12.78 4.27 -12.54
CA LEU A 105 -12.71 2.96 -13.20
C LEU A 105 -12.00 3.04 -14.56
N SER A 106 -12.34 4.04 -15.37
CA SER A 106 -11.66 4.26 -16.65
C SER A 106 -10.18 4.60 -16.48
N ALA A 107 -9.79 5.29 -15.41
CA ALA A 107 -8.42 5.66 -15.15
C ALA A 107 -7.59 4.48 -14.60
N VAL A 108 -8.13 3.69 -13.66
CA VAL A 108 -7.43 2.52 -13.08
C VAL A 108 -7.32 1.37 -14.07
N ARG A 109 -8.31 1.20 -14.97
CA ARG A 109 -8.24 0.25 -16.09
C ARG A 109 -7.36 0.73 -17.26
N LEU A 110 -6.76 1.91 -17.12
CA LEU A 110 -5.92 2.54 -18.15
C LEU A 110 -6.61 2.76 -19.50
N ILE A 111 -7.95 2.74 -19.53
CA ILE A 111 -8.77 3.01 -20.74
C ILE A 111 -8.60 4.46 -21.17
N ASN A 112 -8.54 5.38 -20.20
CA ASN A 112 -8.27 6.79 -20.44
C ASN A 112 -6.99 7.19 -19.72
N ARG A 113 -5.94 7.51 -20.48
CA ARG A 113 -4.63 7.94 -19.96
C ARG A 113 -4.56 9.43 -19.63
N LYS A 114 -5.64 10.19 -19.80
CA LYS A 114 -5.69 11.59 -19.40
C LYS A 114 -5.89 11.70 -17.88
N PRO A 115 -5.21 12.64 -17.21
CA PRO A 115 -5.46 12.93 -15.81
C PRO A 115 -6.95 13.23 -15.56
N TYR A 116 -7.48 12.70 -14.48
CA TYR A 116 -8.83 12.99 -14.03
C TYR A 116 -8.81 14.19 -13.09
N GLU A 117 -9.29 15.33 -13.59
CA GLU A 117 -9.37 16.58 -12.85
C GLU A 117 -10.78 16.83 -12.29
N PHE A 118 -10.84 17.34 -11.06
CA PHE A 118 -12.06 17.68 -10.35
C PHE A 118 -11.81 18.79 -9.32
N ASN A 119 -12.84 19.60 -9.03
CA ASN A 119 -12.73 20.60 -7.98
C ASN A 119 -12.74 19.93 -6.59
N ALA A 120 -11.59 19.93 -5.90
CA ALA A 120 -11.42 19.28 -4.60
C ALA A 120 -12.27 19.89 -3.46
N LEU A 121 -12.69 21.16 -3.58
CA LEU A 121 -13.55 21.84 -2.60
C LEU A 121 -14.99 21.32 -2.70
N HIS A 122 -15.49 21.16 -3.92
CA HIS A 122 -16.87 20.73 -4.17
C HIS A 122 -17.03 19.21 -4.19
N PHE A 123 -16.01 18.46 -4.60
CA PHE A 123 -16.08 17.01 -4.77
C PHE A 123 -15.23 16.25 -3.75
N LYS A 124 -15.59 16.37 -2.46
CA LYS A 124 -14.89 15.71 -1.34
C LYS A 124 -14.71 14.20 -1.53
N MET A 125 -15.73 13.49 -2.04
CA MET A 125 -15.64 12.05 -2.31
C MET A 125 -14.62 11.70 -3.41
N LYS A 126 -14.52 12.52 -4.46
CA LYS A 126 -13.53 12.29 -5.53
C LYS A 126 -12.11 12.49 -4.98
N ARG A 127 -11.94 13.53 -4.15
CA ARG A 127 -10.68 13.79 -3.45
C ARG A 127 -10.29 12.61 -2.56
N GLN A 128 -11.21 12.15 -1.70
CA GLN A 128 -10.96 11.02 -0.82
C GLN A 128 -10.69 9.71 -1.58
N MET A 129 -11.38 9.46 -2.70
CA MET A 129 -11.10 8.31 -3.56
C MET A 129 -9.69 8.37 -4.15
N ALA A 130 -9.29 9.51 -4.71
CA ALA A 130 -7.94 9.69 -5.26
C ALA A 130 -6.87 9.48 -4.17
N LEU A 131 -7.06 10.09 -2.99
CA LEU A 131 -6.17 9.91 -1.84
C LEU A 131 -6.11 8.45 -1.38
N THR A 132 -7.24 7.73 -1.41
CA THR A 132 -7.30 6.31 -1.04
C THR A 132 -6.46 5.44 -1.98
N LEU A 133 -6.53 5.69 -3.29
CA LEU A 133 -5.71 4.98 -4.28
C LEU A 133 -4.22 5.24 -4.09
N VAL A 134 -3.83 6.51 -3.94
CA VAL A 134 -2.42 6.87 -3.73
C VAL A 134 -1.90 6.30 -2.42
N LYS A 135 -2.68 6.36 -1.33
CA LYS A 135 -2.30 5.76 -0.05
C LYS A 135 -2.09 4.26 -0.18
N ALA A 136 -3.01 3.55 -0.82
CA ALA A 136 -2.91 2.09 -0.97
C ALA A 136 -1.65 1.69 -1.75
N PHE A 137 -1.30 2.45 -2.80
CA PHE A 137 -0.04 2.25 -3.51
C PHE A 137 1.18 2.56 -2.65
N ALA A 138 1.15 3.67 -1.91
CA ALA A 138 2.21 4.03 -0.98
C ALA A 138 2.43 2.93 0.07
N ASP A 139 1.34 2.39 0.63
CA ASP A 139 1.38 1.28 1.60
C ASP A 139 2.01 0.02 0.97
N GLN A 140 1.68 -0.30 -0.28
CA GLN A 140 2.27 -1.42 -1.02
C GLN A 140 3.79 -1.22 -1.23
N GLN A 141 4.21 -0.05 -1.72
CA GLN A 141 5.63 0.27 -1.91
C GLN A 141 6.40 0.24 -0.59
N TYR A 142 5.81 0.79 0.46
CA TYR A 142 6.38 0.80 1.80
C TYR A 142 6.60 -0.63 2.34
N ALA A 143 5.63 -1.52 2.13
CA ALA A 143 5.74 -2.92 2.51
C ALA A 143 6.86 -3.65 1.75
N ILE A 144 6.99 -3.41 0.44
CA ILE A 144 8.04 -4.00 -0.41
C ILE A 144 9.44 -3.54 0.02
N MET A 145 9.60 -2.25 0.34
CA MET A 145 10.89 -1.74 0.82
C MET A 145 11.29 -2.38 2.15
N ARG A 146 10.34 -2.55 3.07
CA ARG A 146 10.60 -3.20 4.37
C ARG A 146 10.89 -4.69 4.27
N THR A 147 10.28 -5.42 3.34
CA THR A 147 10.61 -6.84 3.13
C THR A 147 12.00 -6.98 2.51
N LYS A 148 12.33 -6.17 1.50
CA LYS A 148 13.66 -6.16 0.87
C LYS A 148 14.77 -5.85 1.88
N GLY A 149 14.57 -4.84 2.74
CA GLY A 149 15.53 -4.49 3.80
C GLY A 149 15.76 -5.63 4.80
N ARG A 150 14.69 -6.33 5.20
CA ARG A 150 14.81 -7.51 6.09
C ARG A 150 15.56 -8.67 5.44
N ASN A 151 15.29 -8.96 4.17
CA ASN A 151 15.96 -10.03 3.45
C ASN A 151 17.47 -9.74 3.26
N LEU A 152 17.83 -8.49 3.01
CA LEU A 152 19.23 -8.06 2.93
C LEU A 152 19.94 -8.16 4.29
N ALA A 153 19.29 -7.72 5.37
CA ALA A 153 19.83 -7.87 6.72
C ALA A 153 20.05 -9.36 7.09
N HIS A 154 19.11 -10.23 6.72
CA HIS A 154 19.22 -11.67 6.95
C HIS A 154 20.37 -12.30 6.14
N GLN A 155 20.52 -11.93 4.87
CA GLN A 155 21.65 -12.39 4.03
C GLN A 155 23.00 -11.90 4.56
N SER A 156 23.07 -10.66 5.08
CA SER A 156 24.31 -10.14 5.68
C SER A 156 24.67 -10.84 7.01
N ALA A 157 23.67 -11.21 7.81
CA ALA A 157 23.88 -12.00 9.04
C ALA A 157 24.39 -13.42 8.74
N ILE A 158 23.85 -14.08 7.71
CA ILE A 158 24.30 -15.42 7.27
C ILE A 158 25.71 -15.35 6.67
N GLY A 159 26.01 -14.33 5.83
CA GLY A 159 27.34 -14.14 5.26
C GLY A 159 28.44 -13.90 6.33
N LYS A 160 28.11 -13.21 7.43
CA LYS A 160 29.04 -13.07 8.57
C LYS A 160 29.22 -14.36 9.38
N SER A 161 28.26 -15.28 9.34
CA SER A 161 28.34 -16.58 10.04
C SER A 161 29.24 -17.61 9.33
N ILE A 162 29.47 -17.46 8.02
CA ILE A 162 30.32 -18.39 7.23
C ILE A 162 31.80 -17.95 7.24
N GLN A 163 32.10 -16.72 7.65
CA GLN A 163 33.45 -16.17 7.79
C GLN A 163 34.05 -16.33 9.20
N GLN A 164 33.55 -17.26 10.02
CA GLN A 164 34.31 -17.74 11.18
C GLN A 164 35.29 -18.81 10.69
N PRO A 165 36.62 -18.63 10.82
CA PRO A 165 37.55 -19.71 10.57
C PRO A 165 37.27 -20.79 11.61
N HIS A 166 36.82 -21.96 11.14
CA HIS A 166 36.89 -23.19 11.92
C HIS A 166 38.38 -23.47 12.19
N ASP A 167 38.82 -23.03 13.36
CA ASP A 167 40.09 -23.40 13.96
C ASP A 167 40.00 -24.88 14.35
N TRP A 168 40.45 -25.77 13.44
CA TRP A 168 40.64 -27.17 13.75
C TRP A 168 41.94 -27.31 14.54
N THR A 169 41.88 -27.03 15.84
CA THR A 169 42.88 -27.53 16.76
C THR A 169 42.62 -29.02 16.99
N GLU A 170 43.35 -29.80 16.20
CA GLU A 170 43.83 -31.14 16.50
C GLU A 170 44.27 -31.23 17.98
N ILE A 171 43.73 -32.20 18.74
CA ILE A 171 44.44 -33.02 19.75
C ILE A 171 43.45 -34.06 20.33
N ASP A 172 43.82 -35.32 20.09
CA ASP A 172 43.61 -36.54 20.85
C ASP A 172 42.20 -36.97 21.30
N LEU A 173 41.73 -38.09 20.72
CA LEU A 173 41.32 -39.23 21.54
C LEU A 173 41.44 -40.54 20.74
N PHE A 174 42.67 -41.04 20.60
CA PHE A 174 42.89 -42.46 20.31
C PHE A 174 42.56 -43.28 21.56
N ALA A 175 41.51 -44.11 21.50
CA ALA A 175 41.37 -45.29 22.35
C ALA A 175 40.46 -46.37 21.72
N ARG A 176 41.06 -47.17 20.82
CA ARG A 176 41.11 -48.64 20.87
C ARG A 176 39.80 -49.45 21.01
N GLY A 177 39.48 -50.25 19.97
CA GLY A 177 38.67 -51.48 20.09
C GLY A 177 38.16 -52.03 18.74
N PRO A 178 38.42 -53.29 18.34
CA PRO A 178 38.33 -53.76 16.94
C PRO A 178 37.09 -54.62 16.61
N GLN A 179 36.85 -54.77 15.28
CA GLN A 179 36.10 -55.82 14.55
C GLN A 179 34.64 -56.06 14.96
N ASP A 180 33.66 -56.04 14.05
CA ASP A 180 33.39 -57.22 13.22
C ASP A 180 32.83 -56.91 11.83
N THR A 181 33.22 -57.81 10.93
CA THR A 181 32.79 -58.01 9.54
C THR A 181 31.33 -58.45 9.43
N ALA A 182 30.65 -58.05 8.35
CA ALA A 182 29.96 -58.97 7.41
C ALA A 182 28.85 -58.24 6.60
N THR A 183 28.93 -58.37 5.27
CA THR A 183 27.85 -58.57 4.27
C THR A 183 26.52 -57.80 4.46
N ASP A 184 26.02 -57.07 3.47
CA ASP A 184 25.37 -57.70 2.31
C ASP A 184 25.11 -56.71 1.16
N LYS A 185 24.97 -57.29 -0.03
CA LYS A 185 24.68 -56.72 -1.35
C LYS A 185 23.24 -56.19 -1.47
N SER A 186 22.97 -55.63 -2.66
CA SER A 186 21.67 -55.48 -3.33
C SER A 186 20.79 -54.31 -2.86
N ASP A 187 20.10 -53.54 -3.70
CA ASP A 187 19.95 -53.50 -5.15
C ASP A 187 19.45 -52.11 -5.56
N ILE A 188 19.64 -51.81 -6.85
CA ILE A 188 19.04 -50.72 -7.59
C ILE A 188 17.54 -50.98 -7.75
N GLU A 189 16.66 -50.06 -7.35
CA GLU A 189 15.39 -49.89 -8.07
C GLU A 189 14.86 -48.45 -8.02
N SER A 190 14.53 -47.97 -9.22
CA SER A 190 13.93 -46.70 -9.55
C SER A 190 12.43 -46.77 -9.34
N ASP A 191 11.82 -45.82 -8.63
CA ASP A 191 10.48 -45.38 -9.01
C ASP A 191 10.28 -43.89 -8.75
N GLY A 192 9.80 -43.21 -9.78
CA GLY A 192 9.42 -41.81 -9.74
C GLY A 192 7.92 -41.72 -9.86
N ARG A 193 7.24 -41.21 -8.82
CA ARG A 193 5.92 -40.57 -9.00
C ARG A 193 5.48 -39.72 -7.81
N ASP A 194 4.89 -38.59 -8.16
CA ASP A 194 3.95 -37.76 -7.41
C ASP A 194 4.42 -36.85 -6.28
N LYS A 195 4.98 -35.72 -6.73
CA LYS A 195 4.68 -34.38 -6.22
C LYS A 195 3.17 -34.07 -6.41
N SER A 196 2.32 -34.28 -5.39
CA SER A 196 0.99 -33.64 -5.30
C SER A 196 0.35 -33.76 -3.90
N ALA A 197 1.07 -33.40 -2.84
CA ALA A 197 0.51 -33.38 -1.48
C ALA A 197 0.73 -32.07 -0.69
N VAL A 198 1.31 -31.03 -1.30
CA VAL A 198 1.64 -29.76 -0.61
C VAL A 198 0.82 -28.59 -1.13
N SER A 199 -0.51 -28.75 -1.28
CA SER A 199 -1.36 -27.60 -1.65
C SER A 199 -2.77 -27.56 -1.06
N GLU A 200 -3.20 -28.59 -0.31
CA GLU A 200 -4.53 -28.59 0.31
C GLU A 200 -4.52 -28.39 1.82
N ALA A 201 -3.48 -28.85 2.52
CA ALA A 201 -3.34 -28.59 3.96
C ALA A 201 -3.14 -27.10 4.26
N GLU A 202 -2.30 -26.41 3.49
CA GLU A 202 -2.02 -24.99 3.68
C GLU A 202 -3.19 -24.09 3.22
N ARG A 203 -4.04 -24.56 2.29
CA ARG A 203 -5.26 -23.83 1.86
C ARG A 203 -6.39 -23.88 2.89
N GLN A 204 -6.47 -24.92 3.72
CA GLN A 204 -7.54 -25.05 4.71
C GLN A 204 -7.28 -24.23 5.99
N GLU A 205 -6.03 -23.88 6.30
CA GLU A 205 -5.71 -23.03 7.46
C GLU A 205 -6.11 -21.57 7.26
N TRP A 206 -6.03 -21.05 6.02
CA TRP A 206 -6.47 -19.67 5.72
C TRP A 206 -7.99 -19.50 5.81
N GLY A 207 -8.78 -20.57 5.57
CA GLY A 207 -10.25 -20.53 5.66
C GLY A 207 -10.81 -20.48 7.08
N ARG A 208 -10.04 -20.94 8.08
CA ARG A 208 -10.50 -20.99 9.48
C ARG A 208 -10.29 -19.69 10.26
N GLN A 209 -9.36 -18.82 9.84
CA GLN A 209 -9.10 -17.54 10.53
C GLN A 209 -10.08 -16.41 10.18
N LEU A 210 -11.00 -16.60 9.22
CA LEU A 210 -12.02 -15.61 8.85
C LEU A 210 -13.38 -15.82 9.54
N SER A 211 -13.52 -16.82 10.42
CA SER A 211 -14.78 -17.12 11.11
C SER A 211 -14.68 -17.01 12.63
N LEU A 212 -14.21 -15.87 13.13
CA LEU A 212 -14.39 -15.47 14.53
C LEU A 212 -14.92 -14.03 14.57
N GLY A 213 -16.24 -13.95 14.56
CA GLY A 213 -17.03 -12.71 14.64
C GLY A 213 -18.51 -12.95 14.38
N ARG A 214 -19.03 -14.11 14.84
CA ARG A 214 -20.47 -14.40 14.89
C ARG A 214 -20.80 -14.68 16.33
N ASP A 215 -20.98 -13.59 17.08
CA ASP A 215 -21.51 -13.69 18.43
C ASP A 215 -22.97 -14.12 18.33
N SER A 216 -23.17 -15.35 18.75
CA SER A 216 -24.43 -15.94 19.16
C SER A 216 -25.06 -15.09 20.27
N SER A 217 -26.15 -14.38 19.96
CA SER A 217 -27.16 -14.08 20.97
C SER A 217 -28.30 -15.08 20.79
N THR A 218 -28.25 -16.06 21.68
CA THR A 218 -29.20 -17.13 21.83
C THR A 218 -30.57 -16.58 22.23
N ILE A 219 -31.57 -17.16 21.59
CA ILE A 219 -32.99 -17.14 21.91
C ILE A 219 -33.20 -17.40 23.42
N GLY A 220 -33.92 -16.51 24.09
CA GLY A 220 -34.54 -16.76 25.38
C GLY A 220 -36.00 -16.29 25.31
N GLY A 221 -36.92 -17.24 25.16
CA GLY A 221 -38.35 -16.99 25.23
C GLY A 221 -38.88 -16.89 26.66
N SER A 222 -40.18 -16.66 26.74
CA SER A 222 -41.09 -16.74 27.91
C SER A 222 -41.39 -15.41 28.61
N SER A 223 -42.42 -14.70 28.13
CA SER A 223 -43.72 -14.51 28.80
C SER A 223 -44.65 -13.72 27.88
#